data_AF-A0A7N2R0C6-F1
#
_entry.id   AF-A0A7N2R0C6-F1
#
_cell.length_a   1.000
_cell.length_b   1.000
_cell.length_c   1.000
_cell.angle_alpha   90.00
_cell.angle_beta   90.00
_cell.angle_gamma   90.00
#
_symmetry.space_group_name_H-M   'P 1'
#
loop_
_entity.id
_entity.type
_entity.pdbx_description
1 polymer ?
#
loop_
_entity_poly.entity_id
_entity_poly.type
_entity_poly.pdbx_seq_one_letter_code
_entity_poly.pdbx_strand_id
1 'polypeptide(L)'
;MKLVSLILLFLAFLLGTTAEQCGTQAGGAVCPNGLCCSQFGWCGNTNDYCGNGCQSQCSSTTPSPTTPSGGGDVSSLISASLFDQMLKYKNDPRCKSNGLFYTYNAFITAAKSFNGFGTTGDVTTRKRELAAFLAQTSHETTG
;
A
#
# COMPACT_ATOMS: atom_id res chain seq x y z
N MET A 1 0.85 46.88 8.99
CA MET A 1 0.87 45.75 8.02
C MET A 1 1.98 44.74 8.31
N LYS A 2 3.23 45.14 8.57
CA LYS A 2 4.34 44.22 8.90
C LYS A 2 4.16 43.40 10.20
N LEU A 3 3.52 43.98 11.23
CA LEU A 3 3.24 43.30 12.50
C LEU A 3 2.20 42.17 12.36
N VAL A 4 1.20 42.34 11.49
CA VAL A 4 0.13 41.37 11.27
C VAL A 4 0.65 40.13 10.51
N SER A 5 1.58 40.33 9.56
CA SER A 5 2.24 39.21 8.86
C SER A 5 3.16 38.38 9.76
N LEU A 6 3.84 38.99 10.74
CA LEU A 6 4.66 38.28 11.73
C LEU A 6 3.83 37.43 12.70
N ILE A 7 2.66 37.94 13.11
CA ILE A 7 1.72 37.21 13.96
C ILE A 7 1.12 36.00 13.22
N LEU A 8 0.80 36.15 11.94
CA LEU A 8 0.27 35.05 11.10
C LEU A 8 1.31 33.93 10.87
N LEU A 9 2.60 34.27 10.73
CA LEU A 9 3.67 33.26 10.59
C LEU A 9 3.88 32.47 11.88
N PHE A 10 3.80 33.11 13.04
CA PHE A 10 3.91 32.44 14.35
C PHE A 10 2.70 31.55 14.65
N LEU A 11 1.50 31.94 14.24
CA LEU A 11 0.28 31.14 14.45
C LEU A 11 0.26 29.86 13.59
N ALA A 12 0.91 29.87 12.42
CA ALA A 12 1.07 28.69 11.58
C ALA A 12 2.00 27.64 12.19
N PHE A 13 2.94 28.03 13.06
CA PHE A 13 3.84 27.12 13.78
C PHE A 13 3.16 26.42 14.98
N LEU A 14 2.01 26.93 15.42
CA LEU A 14 1.22 26.35 16.52
C LEU A 14 0.19 25.31 16.06
N LEU A 15 0.04 25.11 14.74
CA LEU A 15 -0.67 23.95 14.18
C LEU A 15 0.27 22.74 14.23
N GLY A 16 0.73 22.40 15.43
CA GLY A 16 1.48 21.18 15.68
C GLY A 16 0.59 19.99 15.39
N THR A 17 0.85 19.31 14.29
CA THR A 17 0.40 17.93 14.12
C THR A 17 1.02 17.13 15.26
N THR A 18 0.21 16.68 16.21
CA THR A 18 0.68 15.83 17.30
C THR A 18 1.05 14.48 16.70
N ALA A 19 2.32 14.32 16.31
CA ALA A 19 2.86 12.99 16.09
C ALA A 19 3.07 12.37 17.47
N GLU A 20 2.63 11.12 17.65
CA GLU A 20 2.78 10.41 18.92
C GLU A 20 4.25 9.98 19.07
N GLN A 21 4.88 10.38 20.18
CA GLN A 21 6.27 10.02 20.49
C GLN A 21 6.34 8.66 21.18
N CYS A 22 7.42 7.92 20.91
CA CYS A 22 7.62 6.57 21.41
C CYS A 22 9.11 6.25 21.62
N GLY A 23 9.40 5.08 22.18
CA GLY A 23 10.75 4.56 22.30
C GLY A 23 11.58 5.28 23.37
N THR A 24 12.90 5.17 23.26
CA THR A 24 13.85 5.71 24.24
C THR A 24 13.73 7.22 24.44
N GLN A 25 13.29 7.94 23.40
CA GLN A 25 13.06 9.38 23.41
C GLN A 25 11.82 9.77 24.24
N ALA A 26 10.90 8.83 24.45
CA ALA A 26 9.65 9.01 25.18
C ALA A 26 9.56 8.08 26.40
N GLY A 27 10.68 7.81 27.07
CA GLY A 27 10.70 7.00 28.30
C GLY A 27 10.28 5.54 28.10
N GLY A 28 10.44 5.00 26.89
CA GLY A 28 10.02 3.64 26.54
C GLY A 28 8.54 3.51 26.15
N ALA A 29 7.84 4.62 25.92
CA ALA A 29 6.45 4.60 25.47
C ALA A 29 6.28 3.77 24.19
N VAL A 30 5.20 3.01 24.14
CA VAL A 30 4.82 2.18 22.99
C VAL A 30 3.75 2.90 22.20
N CYS A 31 3.77 2.78 20.87
CA CYS A 31 2.79 3.47 20.05
C CYS A 31 1.38 2.89 20.20
N PRO A 32 0.33 3.74 20.18
CA PRO A 32 -1.04 3.27 20.17
C PRO A 32 -1.37 2.50 18.88
N ASN A 33 -2.45 1.71 18.91
CA ASN A 33 -2.97 0.96 17.76
C ASN A 33 -1.98 -0.04 17.11
N GLY A 34 -0.95 -0.46 17.85
CA GLY A 34 0.01 -1.42 17.33
C GLY A 34 1.03 -0.83 16.36
N LEU A 35 1.15 0.48 16.22
CA LEU A 35 2.05 1.12 15.24
C LEU A 35 3.52 0.89 15.58
N CYS A 36 4.40 0.83 14.58
CA CYS A 36 5.83 0.72 14.79
C CYS A 36 6.41 2.01 15.37
N CYS A 37 7.35 1.86 16.30
CA CYS A 37 8.15 2.97 16.79
C CYS A 37 9.45 3.07 15.99
N SER A 38 9.60 4.13 15.19
CA SER A 38 10.82 4.37 14.40
C SER A 38 12.06 4.56 15.29
N GLN A 39 13.25 4.47 14.68
CA GLN A 39 14.52 4.80 15.35
C GLN A 39 14.56 6.23 15.93
N PHE A 40 13.72 7.13 15.41
CA PHE A 40 13.66 8.54 15.82
C PHE A 40 12.62 8.81 16.91
N GLY A 41 11.92 7.79 17.40
CA GLY A 41 10.96 7.93 18.48
C GLY A 41 9.60 8.46 18.05
N TRP A 42 9.17 8.11 16.84
CA TRP A 42 7.86 8.46 16.30
C TRP A 42 7.08 7.23 15.87
N CYS A 43 5.76 7.30 16.00
CA CYS A 43 4.82 6.24 15.64
C CYS A 43 4.38 6.29 14.17
N GLY A 44 4.38 5.13 13.51
CA GLY A 44 3.91 4.98 12.13
C GLY A 44 3.86 3.53 11.66
N ASN A 45 3.46 3.31 10.40
CA ASN A 45 3.27 1.96 9.84
C ASN A 45 3.96 1.74 8.48
N THR A 46 4.82 2.66 8.06
CA THR A 46 5.63 2.49 6.84
C THR A 46 6.98 1.85 7.18
N ASN A 47 7.74 1.47 6.15
CA ASN A 47 9.07 0.89 6.33
C ASN A 47 10.06 1.82 7.08
N ASP A 48 9.86 3.14 7.03
CA ASP A 48 10.69 4.10 7.78
C ASP A 48 10.48 3.98 9.30
N TYR A 49 9.34 3.44 9.73
CA TYR A 49 8.98 3.23 11.12
C TYR A 49 9.17 1.79 11.58
N CYS A 50 8.83 0.82 10.72
CA CYS A 50 8.88 -0.62 11.04
C CYS A 50 10.20 -1.30 10.62
N GLY A 51 11.01 -0.64 9.80
CA GLY A 51 12.22 -1.21 9.22
C GLY A 51 13.43 -1.15 10.16
N ASN A 52 14.62 -1.00 9.57
CA ASN A 52 15.87 -1.03 10.30
C ASN A 52 15.93 0.09 11.36
N GLY A 53 16.29 -0.27 12.60
CA GLY A 53 16.33 0.65 13.73
C GLY A 53 14.98 0.87 14.44
N CYS A 54 13.92 0.18 14.04
CA CYS A 54 12.66 0.19 14.79
C CYS A 54 12.88 -0.22 16.27
N GLN A 55 12.31 0.56 17.18
CA GLN A 55 12.49 0.42 18.63
C GLN A 55 11.44 -0.50 19.28
N SER A 56 10.20 -0.52 18.77
CA SER A 56 9.11 -1.35 19.31
C SER A 56 7.98 -1.56 18.29
N GLN A 57 7.22 -2.66 18.45
CA GLN A 57 6.11 -3.04 17.57
C GLN A 57 6.48 -3.22 16.09
N CYS A 58 7.75 -3.56 15.81
CA CYS A 58 8.33 -3.62 14.46
C CYS A 58 7.70 -4.67 13.52
N SER A 59 6.94 -5.60 14.09
CA SER A 59 6.29 -6.70 13.36
C SER A 59 4.77 -6.54 13.31
N SER A 60 4.22 -5.31 13.45
CA SER A 60 2.78 -5.08 13.54
C SER A 60 2.01 -5.69 12.36
N THR A 61 1.24 -6.75 12.63
CA THR A 61 0.44 -7.52 11.67
C THR A 61 -1.04 -7.10 11.64
N THR A 62 -1.42 -5.98 12.27
CA THR A 62 -2.82 -5.53 12.27
C THR A 62 -3.14 -4.67 11.03
N PRO A 63 -4.16 -5.03 10.23
CA PRO A 63 -4.56 -4.25 9.05
C PRO A 63 -5.30 -2.97 9.49
N SER A 64 -4.86 -1.81 9.00
CA SER A 64 -5.51 -0.51 9.26
C SER A 64 -5.42 0.40 8.02
N PRO A 65 -6.39 1.31 7.82
CA PRO A 65 -6.64 1.99 6.54
C PRO A 65 -5.42 2.79 6.10
N THR A 66 -4.85 2.42 4.95
CA THR A 66 -3.64 3.04 4.44
C THR A 66 -4.01 4.24 3.58
N THR A 67 -3.71 5.44 4.07
CA THR A 67 -3.42 6.59 3.22
C THR A 67 -2.07 6.30 2.55
N PRO A 68 -1.98 6.07 1.23
CA PRO A 68 -0.78 5.50 0.64
C PRO A 68 0.12 6.56 0.01
N SER A 69 1.35 6.63 0.52
CA SER A 69 2.49 7.17 -0.22
C SER A 69 2.96 6.14 -1.26
N GLY A 70 3.33 6.61 -2.45
CA GLY A 70 3.40 5.85 -3.69
C GLY A 70 4.54 4.82 -3.81
N GLY A 71 4.37 3.92 -4.78
CA GLY A 71 5.43 3.03 -5.28
C GLY A 71 5.38 1.59 -4.76
N GLY A 72 4.27 0.87 -4.95
CA GLY A 72 4.22 -0.59 -4.77
C GLY A 72 3.92 -1.27 -6.10
N ASP A 73 4.66 -2.32 -6.45
CA ASP A 73 4.45 -3.16 -7.63
C ASP A 73 3.06 -3.82 -7.62
N VAL A 74 2.54 -4.21 -8.79
CA VAL A 74 1.25 -4.89 -8.95
C VAL A 74 1.11 -6.10 -8.02
N SER A 75 2.18 -6.85 -7.79
CA SER A 75 2.20 -8.03 -6.90
C SER A 75 1.90 -7.71 -5.43
N SER A 76 2.05 -6.45 -4.99
CA SER A 76 1.66 -6.01 -3.65
C SER A 76 0.14 -5.81 -3.48
N LEU A 77 -0.60 -5.71 -4.60
CA LEU A 77 -2.03 -5.44 -4.63
C LEU A 77 -2.86 -6.67 -4.99
N ILE A 78 -2.32 -7.55 -5.83
CA ILE A 78 -2.96 -8.79 -6.27
C ILE A 78 -2.01 -9.97 -6.07
N SER A 79 -2.32 -10.83 -5.11
CA SER A 79 -1.58 -12.08 -4.90
C SER A 79 -1.93 -13.12 -5.98
N ALA A 80 -1.09 -14.15 -6.13
CA ALA A 80 -1.38 -15.29 -6.99
C ALA A 80 -2.73 -15.95 -6.63
N SER A 81 -3.00 -16.12 -5.32
CA SER A 81 -4.27 -16.68 -4.85
C SER A 81 -5.47 -15.81 -5.20
N LEU A 82 -5.35 -14.48 -5.10
CA LEU A 82 -6.43 -13.57 -5.47
C LEU A 82 -6.64 -13.52 -6.99
N PHE A 83 -5.56 -13.56 -7.77
CA PHE A 83 -5.63 -13.71 -9.23
C PHE A 83 -6.35 -15.01 -9.63
N ASP A 84 -6.02 -16.12 -8.99
CA ASP A 84 -6.68 -17.41 -9.20
C ASP A 84 -8.13 -17.40 -8.74
N GLN A 85 -8.44 -16.69 -7.65
CA GLN A 85 -9.81 -16.53 -7.16
C GLN A 85 -10.66 -15.67 -8.11
N MET A 86 -10.10 -14.58 -8.63
CA MET A 86 -10.79 -13.72 -9.60
C MET A 86 -11.01 -14.43 -10.94
N LEU A 87 -10.05 -15.27 -11.35
CA LEU A 87 -10.09 -16.05 -12.58
C LEU A 87 -10.30 -17.54 -12.30
N LYS A 88 -11.29 -17.86 -11.45
CA LYS A 88 -11.51 -19.18 -10.85
C LYS A 88 -11.55 -20.35 -11.83
N TYR A 89 -12.19 -20.17 -12.98
CA TYR A 89 -12.42 -21.23 -13.96
C TYR A 89 -11.52 -21.14 -15.18
N LYS A 90 -10.53 -20.22 -15.21
CA LYS A 90 -9.66 -20.01 -16.40
C LYS A 90 -8.88 -21.25 -16.84
N ASN A 91 -8.70 -22.20 -15.92
CA ASN A 91 -7.96 -23.43 -16.12
C ASN A 91 -8.87 -24.67 -16.23
N ASP A 92 -10.19 -24.49 -16.30
CA ASP A 92 -11.11 -25.61 -16.50
C ASP A 92 -10.79 -26.31 -17.84
N PRO A 93 -10.75 -27.65 -17.90
CA PRO A 93 -10.47 -28.38 -19.15
C PRO A 93 -11.46 -28.11 -20.28
N ARG A 94 -12.64 -27.56 -19.96
CA ARG A 94 -13.64 -27.13 -20.95
C ARG A 94 -13.25 -25.82 -21.64
N CYS A 95 -12.30 -25.05 -21.08
CA CYS A 95 -11.80 -23.82 -21.69
C CYS A 95 -10.76 -24.12 -22.77
N LYS A 96 -10.82 -23.38 -23.89
CA LYS A 96 -9.87 -23.50 -25.01
C LYS A 96 -8.41 -23.19 -24.63
N SER A 97 -8.19 -22.53 -23.49
CA SER A 97 -6.87 -22.19 -22.93
C SER A 97 -6.07 -23.42 -22.45
N ASN A 98 -6.69 -24.60 -22.38
CA ASN A 98 -6.08 -25.87 -21.96
C ASN A 98 -5.37 -25.79 -20.59
N GLY A 99 -5.91 -25.03 -19.64
CA GLY A 99 -5.52 -25.16 -18.24
C GLY A 99 -4.28 -24.40 -17.78
N LEU A 100 -3.47 -23.82 -18.68
CA LEU A 100 -2.15 -23.28 -18.32
C LEU A 100 -1.73 -22.01 -19.06
N PHE A 101 -2.57 -21.46 -19.94
CA PHE A 101 -2.16 -20.30 -20.75
C PHE A 101 -2.02 -19.00 -19.95
N TYR A 102 -3.01 -18.68 -19.11
CA TYR A 102 -3.03 -17.43 -18.33
C TYR A 102 -2.48 -17.64 -16.92
N THR A 103 -1.15 -17.57 -16.78
CA THR A 103 -0.47 -17.74 -15.48
C THR A 103 -0.26 -16.42 -14.74
N TYR A 104 -0.24 -16.46 -13.41
CA TYR A 104 0.06 -15.28 -12.58
C TYR A 104 1.46 -14.71 -12.87
N ASN A 105 2.46 -15.57 -13.07
CA ASN A 105 3.82 -15.12 -13.38
C ASN A 105 3.89 -14.39 -14.73
N ALA A 106 3.16 -14.87 -15.75
CA ALA A 106 3.05 -14.17 -17.03
C ALA A 106 2.38 -12.80 -16.85
N PHE A 107 1.31 -12.72 -16.06
CA PHE A 107 0.63 -11.46 -15.75
C PHE A 107 1.58 -10.45 -15.06
N ILE A 108 2.30 -10.84 -14.01
CA ILE A 108 3.23 -9.94 -13.31
C ILE A 108 4.42 -9.54 -14.21
N THR A 109 4.93 -10.46 -15.03
CA THR A 109 6.02 -10.18 -15.97
C THR A 109 5.58 -9.16 -17.02
N ALA A 110 4.38 -9.33 -17.58
CA ALA A 110 3.80 -8.36 -18.51
C ALA A 110 3.57 -7.01 -17.83
N ALA A 111 2.98 -6.99 -16.63
CA ALA A 111 2.70 -5.75 -15.88
C ALA A 111 3.96 -4.90 -15.65
N LYS A 112 5.12 -5.53 -15.37
CA LYS A 112 6.40 -4.85 -15.20
C LYS A 112 6.91 -4.13 -16.45
N SER A 113 6.38 -4.45 -17.63
CA SER A 113 6.74 -3.79 -18.89
C SER A 113 5.94 -2.50 -19.14
N PHE A 114 4.90 -2.23 -18.34
CA PHE A 114 4.03 -1.06 -18.48
C PHE A 114 4.13 -0.16 -17.26
N ASN A 115 5.04 0.81 -17.34
CA ASN A 115 5.18 1.83 -16.31
C ASN A 115 3.84 2.56 -16.11
N GLY A 116 3.35 2.58 -14.87
CA GLY A 116 2.07 3.20 -14.51
C GLY A 116 0.91 2.23 -14.33
N PHE A 117 0.96 1.02 -14.93
CA PHE A 117 -0.09 0.02 -14.77
C PHE A 117 -0.15 -0.50 -13.34
N GLY A 118 -1.27 -0.30 -12.65
CA GLY A 118 -1.49 -0.72 -11.26
C GLY A 118 -0.51 -0.10 -10.26
N THR A 119 0.18 0.96 -10.66
CA THR A 119 1.22 1.65 -9.88
C THR A 119 0.96 3.16 -9.77
N THR A 120 -0.08 3.67 -10.43
CA THR A 120 -0.45 5.09 -10.45
C THR A 120 -1.57 5.42 -9.47
N GLY A 121 -1.39 6.49 -8.71
CA GLY A 121 -2.41 6.98 -7.77
C GLY A 121 -2.48 6.21 -6.45
N ASP A 122 -3.53 6.47 -5.68
CA ASP A 122 -3.72 5.83 -4.38
C ASP A 122 -4.03 4.32 -4.50
N VAL A 123 -3.98 3.59 -3.39
CA VAL A 123 -4.24 2.12 -3.37
C VAL A 123 -5.62 1.79 -3.92
N THR A 124 -6.63 2.63 -3.65
CA THR A 124 -7.99 2.43 -4.16
C THR A 124 -8.03 2.54 -5.67
N THR A 125 -7.34 3.53 -6.23
CA THR A 125 -7.21 3.77 -7.67
C THR A 125 -6.48 2.62 -8.33
N ARG A 126 -5.35 2.18 -7.77
CA ARG A 126 -4.58 1.03 -8.30
C ARG A 126 -5.37 -0.27 -8.24
N LYS A 127 -6.08 -0.54 -7.14
CA LYS A 127 -6.99 -1.71 -7.03
C LYS A 127 -8.12 -1.63 -8.05
N ARG A 128 -8.70 -0.44 -8.24
CA ARG A 128 -9.78 -0.21 -9.21
C ARG A 128 -9.28 -0.40 -10.65
N GLU A 129 -8.08 0.07 -10.97
CA GLU A 129 -7.44 -0.14 -12.26
C GLU A 129 -7.25 -1.63 -12.56
N LEU A 130 -6.68 -2.39 -11.63
CA LEU A 130 -6.51 -3.84 -11.78
C LEU A 130 -7.85 -4.58 -11.91
N ALA A 131 -8.86 -4.19 -11.13
CA ALA A 131 -10.20 -4.76 -11.20
C ALA A 131 -10.86 -4.47 -12.57
N ALA A 132 -10.75 -3.23 -13.07
CA ALA A 132 -11.29 -2.85 -14.37
C ALA A 132 -10.60 -3.63 -15.50
N PHE A 133 -9.26 -3.65 -15.51
CA PHE A 133 -8.49 -4.39 -16.50
C PHE A 133 -8.87 -5.88 -16.53
N LEU A 134 -8.91 -6.53 -15.37
CA LEU A 134 -9.28 -7.94 -15.28
C LEU A 134 -10.75 -8.17 -15.67
N ALA A 135 -11.66 -7.26 -15.35
CA ALA A 135 -13.06 -7.38 -15.76
C ALA A 135 -13.24 -7.26 -17.28
N GLN A 136 -12.63 -6.25 -17.91
CA GLN A 136 -12.68 -6.09 -19.37
C GLN A 136 -12.06 -7.30 -20.08
N THR A 137 -10.85 -7.70 -19.70
CA THR A 137 -10.19 -8.84 -20.35
C THR A 137 -10.93 -10.15 -20.11
N SER A 138 -11.54 -10.33 -18.93
CA SER A 138 -12.41 -11.48 -18.65
C SER A 138 -13.68 -11.50 -19.49
N HIS A 139 -14.24 -10.34 -19.83
CA HIS A 139 -15.36 -10.24 -20.78
C HIS A 139 -14.94 -10.67 -22.19
N GLU A 140 -13.81 -10.16 -22.68
CA GLU A 140 -13.29 -10.50 -24.01
C GLU A 140 -12.91 -11.97 -24.16
N THR A 141 -12.48 -12.62 -23.08
CA THR A 141 -12.12 -14.04 -23.07
C THR A 141 -13.12 -14.91 -22.31
N THR A 142 -14.36 -14.43 -22.16
CA THR A 142 -15.39 -15.20 -21.44
C THR A 142 -15.73 -16.49 -22.19
N GLY A 143 -16.10 -17.53 -21.46
CA GLY A 143 -16.32 -18.88 -21.98
C GLY A 143 -17.65 -19.46 -21.53
#